data_AF-A0A948XKL3-F1
#
_entry.id   AF-A0A948XKL3-F1
#
_cell.length_a   1.000
_cell.length_b   1.000
_cell.length_c   1.000
_cell.angle_alpha   90.00
_cell.angle_beta   90.00
_cell.angle_gamma   90.00
#
_symmetry.space_group_name_H-M   'P 1'
#
loop_
_entity.id
_entity.type
_entity.pdbx_description
1 polymer ?
#
loop_
_entity_poly.entity_id
_entity_poly.type
_entity_poly.pdbx_seq_one_letter_code
_entity_poly.pdbx_strand_id
1 'polypeptide(L)' 'MLFSKLSEYFERLEQTASRLAMIDILSDLFKHTSVSDIDKVIYLSQGRVAPF' A
#
# COMPACT_ATOMS: atom_id res chain seq x y z
N MET A 1 -10.95 2.19 3.68
CA MET A 1 -9.92 2.00 4.73
C MET A 1 -9.51 3.36 5.26
N LEU A 2 -9.21 3.49 6.56
CA LEU A 2 -8.68 4.73 7.11
C LEU A 2 -7.23 4.96 6.66
N PHE A 3 -6.84 6.21 6.47
CA PHE A 3 -5.47 6.55 6.08
C PHE A 3 -4.43 6.11 7.13
N SER A 4 -4.77 6.16 8.43
CA SER A 4 -3.93 5.63 9.50
C SER A 4 -3.57 4.16 9.31
N LYS A 5 -4.49 3.36 8.78
CA LYS A 5 -4.23 1.95 8.47
C LYS A 5 -3.29 1.81 7.28
N LEU A 6 -3.42 2.65 6.26
CA LEU A 6 -2.49 2.68 5.12
C LEU A 6 -1.07 3.05 5.56
N SER A 7 -0.91 4.04 6.45
CA SER A 7 0.41 4.46 6.93
C SER A 7 1.15 3.35 7.68
N GLU A 8 0.45 2.47 8.40
CA GLU A 8 1.06 1.28 9.00
C GLU A 8 1.70 0.35 7.95
N TYR A 9 1.10 0.22 6.77
CA TYR A 9 1.70 -0.53 5.67
C TYR A 9 2.93 0.16 5.10
N PHE A 10 2.90 1.50 4.99
CA PHE A 10 4.06 2.26 4.53
C PHE A 10 5.25 2.15 5.49
N GLU A 11 5.02 2.23 6.80
CA GLU A 11 6.07 2.01 7.80
C GLU A 11 6.70 0.60 7.68
N ARG A 12 5.89 -0.44 7.49
CA ARG A 12 6.39 -1.82 7.27
C ARG A 12 7.23 -1.93 6.00
N LEU A 13 6.86 -1.22 4.93
CA LEU A 13 7.61 -1.21 3.67
C LEU A 13 8.98 -0.53 3.84
N GLU A 14 9.05 0.57 4.59
CA GLU A 14 10.29 1.29 4.88
C GLU A 14 11.28 0.47 5.72
N GLN A 15 10.78 -0.44 6.56
CA GLN A 15 11.60 -1.29 7.42
C GLN A 15 12.23 -2.49 6.69
N THR A 16 11.88 -2.76 5.43
CA THR A 16 12.37 -3.92 4.69
C THR A 16 13.10 -3.57 3.41
N ALA A 17 14.25 -4.23 3.19
CA ALA A 17 14.95 -4.23 1.90
C ALA A 17 14.67 -5.51 1.08
N SER A 18 13.93 -6.48 1.64
CA SER A 18 13.64 -7.74 0.96
C SER A 18 12.51 -7.58 -0.04
N ARG A 19 12.79 -7.90 -1.31
CA ARG A 19 11.79 -7.83 -2.38
C ARG A 19 10.61 -8.79 -2.14
N LEU A 20 10.86 -9.98 -1.58
CA LEU A 20 9.80 -10.93 -1.26
C LEU A 20 8.91 -10.40 -0.13
N ALA A 21 9.51 -9.88 0.95
CA ALA A 21 8.75 -9.29 2.04
C ALA A 21 7.92 -8.08 1.59
N MET A 22 8.47 -7.25 0.70
CA MET A 22 7.74 -6.13 0.08
C MET A 22 6.51 -6.62 -0.70
N ILE A 23 6.65 -7.68 -1.49
CA ILE A 23 5.55 -8.31 -2.22
C ILE A 23 4.49 -8.83 -1.25
N ASP A 24 4.89 -9.49 -0.15
CA ASP A 24 3.97 -10.01 0.86
C ASP A 24 3.18 -8.88 1.54
N ILE A 25 3.84 -7.79 1.91
CA ILE A 25 3.20 -6.61 2.53
C ILE A 25 2.20 -5.96 1.57
N LEU A 26 2.58 -5.76 0.30
CA LEU A 26 1.69 -5.18 -0.71
C LEU A 26 0.51 -6.10 -1.04
N SER A 27 0.74 -7.41 -1.12
CA SER A 27 -0.32 -8.40 -1.33
C SER A 27 -1.35 -8.36 -0.21
N ASP A 28 -0.88 -8.29 1.04
CA ASP A 28 -1.73 -8.17 2.22
C ASP A 28 -2.53 -6.85 2.21
N LEU A 29 -1.89 -5.72 1.90
CA LEU A 29 -2.55 -4.42 1.75
C LEU A 29 -3.70 -4.49 0.73
N PHE A 30 -3.44 -5.03 -0.46
CA PHE A 30 -4.43 -5.06 -1.53
C PHE A 30 -5.61 -5.99 -1.25
N LYS A 31 -5.39 -7.09 -0.50
CA LYS A 31 -6.48 -7.98 -0.05
C LYS A 31 -7.40 -7.32 0.99
N HIS A 32 -6.87 -6.42 1.81
CA HIS A 32 -7.63 -5.72 2.86
C HIS A 32 -8.13 -4.34 2.42
N THR A 33 -7.81 -3.92 1.20
CA THR A 33 -8.29 -2.66 0.63
C THR A 33 -9.65 -2.88 -0.01
N SER A 34 -10.59 -1.97 0.29
CA SER A 34 -11.93 -2.02 -0.29
C SER A 34 -11.91 -1.71 -1.79
N VAL A 35 -12.90 -2.20 -2.53
CA VAL A 35 -13.03 -1.93 -3.98
C VAL A 35 -13.13 -0.44 -4.29
N SER A 36 -13.73 0.38 -3.41
CA SER A 36 -13.88 1.83 -3.61
C SER A 36 -12.59 2.62 -3.39
N ASP A 37 -11.61 2.02 -2.71
CA ASP A 37 -10.37 2.70 -2.31
C ASP A 37 -9.13 2.20 -3.07
N ILE A 38 -9.24 1.07 -3.78
CA ILE A 38 -8.08 0.39 -4.38
C ILE A 38 -7.36 1.25 -5.41
N ASP A 39 -8.10 2.05 -6.18
CA ASP A 39 -7.56 3.00 -7.16
C ASP A 39 -6.59 4.00 -6.48
N LYS A 40 -7.03 4.62 -5.39
CA LYS A 40 -6.26 5.61 -4.63
C LYS A 40 -5.07 4.96 -3.93
N VAL A 41 -5.27 3.80 -3.31
CA VAL A 41 -4.20 3.07 -2.61
C VAL A 41 -3.08 2.68 -3.56
N ILE A 42 -3.40 2.25 -4.79
CA ILE A 42 -2.38 1.92 -5.80
C ILE A 42 -1.50 3.12 -6.14
N TYR A 43 -2.07 4.31 -6.34
CA TYR A 43 -1.27 5.50 -6.66
C TYR A 43 -0.48 6.00 -5.45
N LEU A 44 -1.10 6.02 -4.26
CA LEU A 44 -0.43 6.47 -3.03
C LEU A 44 0.76 5.57 -2.70
N SER A 45 0.67 4.27 -2.94
CA SER A 45 1.79 3.32 -2.75
C SER A 45 2.97 3.59 -3.68
N GLN A 46 2.76 4.35 -4.76
CA GLN A 46 3.78 4.78 -5.71
C GLN A 46 4.24 6.23 -5.48
N GLY A 47 3.77 6.88 -4.40
CA GLY A 47 4.04 8.30 -4.13
C GLY A 47 3.29 9.25 -5.08
N ARG A 48 2.13 8.84 -5.59
CA ARG A 48 1.33 9.60 -6.55
C ARG A 48 -0.11 9.74 -6.09
N VAL A 49 -0.83 10.72 -6.66
CA VAL A 49 -2.27 10.95 -6.37
C VAL A 49 -3.18 10.57 -7.54
N ALA A 50 -2.64 10.43 -8.75
CA ALA A 50 -3.36 10.15 -9.99
C ALA A 50 -2.41 9.53 -11.04
N PRO A 51 -2.93 8.89 -12.10
CA PRO A 51 -2.14 8.50 -13.27
C PRO A 51 -1.68 9.71 -14.10
N PHE A 52 -0.70 9.49 -14.98
CA PHE A 52 -0.28 10.46 -16.01
C PHE A 52 -1.17 10.37 -17.25
#